data_AF-A0A8J5TC50-F1
#
_entry.id   AF-A0A8J5TC50-F1
#
_cell.length_a   1.000
_cell.length_b   1.000
_cell.length_c   1.000
_cell.angle_alpha   90.00
_cell.angle_beta   90.00
_cell.angle_gamma   90.00
#
_symmetry.space_group_name_H-M   'P 1'
#
loop_
_entity.id
_entity.type
_entity.pdbx_description
1 polymer ?
#
loop_
_entity_poly.entity_id
_entity_poly.type
_entity_poly.pdbx_seq_one_letter_code
_entity_poly.pdbx_strand_id
1 'polypeptide(L)'
;MRGGRKRRRVELGRVAEIVMVLAAAGEARGGRAPTAAERALTAEARERLLGAVVAGTGAGLRPRELFPREAVRALVEDLGLSRSRDPADMGYRPHRASIAERILLTKRKRQQQTSGERQFMRGSSASLELWES
;
A
#
# COMPACT_ATOMS: atom_id res chain seq x y z
N MET A 1 9.28 -21.49 -19.62
CA MET A 1 10.11 -20.25 -19.53
C MET A 1 10.32 -19.70 -18.09
N ARG A 2 10.35 -20.53 -17.02
CA ARG A 2 10.48 -20.03 -15.62
C ARG A 2 11.90 -19.59 -15.21
N GLY A 3 12.95 -20.10 -15.86
CA GLY A 3 14.35 -19.83 -15.49
C GLY A 3 14.87 -18.43 -15.84
N GLY A 4 14.28 -17.76 -16.84
CA GLY A 4 14.69 -16.41 -17.26
C GLY A 4 14.26 -15.33 -16.27
N ARG A 5 13.03 -15.44 -15.73
CA ARG A 5 12.49 -14.48 -14.75
C ARG A 5 13.23 -14.54 -13.41
N LYS A 6 13.61 -15.74 -12.94
CA LYS A 6 14.39 -15.92 -11.71
C LYS A 6 15.79 -15.30 -11.81
N ARG A 7 16.49 -15.53 -12.93
CA ARG A 7 17.82 -14.94 -13.19
C ARG A 7 17.76 -13.41 -13.27
N ARG A 8 16.80 -12.88 -14.03
CA ARG A 8 16.56 -11.43 -14.14
C ARG A 8 16.27 -10.78 -12.79
N ARG A 9 15.49 -11.45 -11.93
CA ARG A 9 15.21 -10.96 -10.57
C ARG A 9 16.47 -10.87 -9.70
N VAL A 10 17.34 -11.87 -9.75
CA VAL A 10 18.60 -11.89 -8.98
C VAL A 10 19.56 -10.79 -9.47
N GLU A 11 19.67 -10.63 -10.78
CA GLU A 11 20.49 -9.60 -11.41
C GLU A 11 20.02 -8.18 -11.04
N LEU A 12 18.72 -7.91 -11.18
CA LEU A 12 18.15 -6.60 -10.85
C LEU A 12 18.12 -6.32 -9.35
N GLY A 13 18.05 -7.36 -8.51
CA GLY A 13 18.23 -7.23 -7.06
C GLY A 13 19.62 -6.68 -6.71
N ARG A 14 20.67 -7.17 -7.38
CA ARG A 14 22.04 -6.63 -7.23
C ARG A 14 22.15 -5.18 -7.72
N VAL A 15 21.50 -4.84 -8.84
CA VAL A 15 21.47 -3.46 -9.34
C VAL A 15 20.76 -2.53 -8.35
N ALA A 16 19.64 -2.96 -7.77
CA ALA A 16 18.91 -2.21 -6.76
C ALA A 16 19.75 -1.96 -5.50
N GLU A 17 20.49 -2.99 -5.05
CA GLU A 17 21.42 -2.90 -3.94
C GLU A 17 22.55 -1.91 -4.22
N ILE A 18 23.17 -1.96 -5.41
CA ILE A 18 24.19 -0.99 -5.83
C ILE A 18 23.66 0.45 -5.79
N VAL A 19 22.44 0.69 -6.32
CA VAL A 19 21.81 2.02 -6.27
C VAL A 19 21.59 2.48 -4.83
N MET A 20 21.15 1.59 -3.94
CA MET A 20 20.93 1.90 -2.54
C MET A 20 22.23 2.24 -1.82
N VAL A 21 23.29 1.45 -2.03
CA VAL A 21 24.63 1.69 -1.48
C VAL A 21 25.19 3.02 -1.98
N LEU A 22 25.09 3.31 -3.28
CA LEU A 22 25.57 4.58 -3.84
C LEU A 22 24.77 5.78 -3.33
N ALA A 23 23.46 5.63 -3.12
CA ALA A 23 22.63 6.66 -2.53
C ALA A 23 23.02 6.96 -1.07
N ALA A 24 23.42 5.93 -0.31
CA ALA A 24 23.90 6.05 1.07
C ALA A 24 25.39 6.42 1.19
N ALA A 25 26.18 6.31 0.11
CA ALA A 25 27.63 6.57 0.13
C ALA A 25 28.00 8.03 0.40
N GLY A 26 27.05 8.97 0.24
CA GLY A 26 27.20 10.36 0.70
C GLY A 26 27.19 10.48 2.22
N GLU A 27 26.29 9.75 2.89
CA GLU A 27 26.18 9.70 4.35
C GLU A 27 27.44 9.10 4.99
N ALA A 28 27.95 8.00 4.43
CA ALA A 28 29.18 7.34 4.90
C ALA A 28 30.44 8.22 4.84
N ARG A 29 30.42 9.31 4.04
CA ARG A 29 31.50 10.31 3.95
C ARG A 29 31.24 11.59 4.74
N GLY A 30 30.27 11.57 5.66
CA GLY A 30 29.89 12.70 6.49
C GLY A 30 29.03 13.73 5.74
N GLY A 31 28.10 13.25 4.92
CA GLY A 31 27.17 14.12 4.16
C GLY A 31 27.79 14.80 2.94
N ARG A 32 28.96 14.35 2.48
CA ARG A 32 29.61 14.90 1.27
C ARG A 32 28.81 14.52 0.03
N ALA A 33 28.69 15.47 -0.90
CA ALA A 33 28.00 15.24 -2.17
C ALA A 33 28.64 14.06 -2.94
N PRO A 34 27.83 13.23 -3.64
CA PRO A 34 28.35 12.16 -4.49
C PRO A 34 29.34 12.68 -5.53
N THR A 35 30.30 11.86 -5.95
CA THR A 35 31.23 12.22 -7.04
C THR A 35 30.53 12.16 -8.40
N ALA A 36 31.13 12.76 -9.43
CA ALA A 36 30.56 12.70 -10.79
C ALA A 36 30.45 11.26 -11.31
N ALA A 37 31.43 10.40 -11.00
CA ALA A 37 31.41 9.00 -11.35
C ALA A 37 30.27 8.24 -10.64
N GLU A 38 30.06 8.50 -9.35
CA GLU A 38 28.96 7.89 -8.58
C GLU A 38 27.58 8.33 -9.08
N ARG A 39 27.43 9.61 -9.46
CA ARG A 39 26.19 10.11 -10.07
C ARG A 39 25.91 9.42 -11.40
N ALA A 40 26.93 9.29 -12.26
CA ALA A 40 26.79 8.63 -13.55
C ALA A 40 26.41 7.15 -13.39
N LEU A 41 27.08 6.43 -12.49
CA LEU A 41 26.79 5.03 -12.19
C LEU A 41 25.38 4.85 -11.60
N THR A 42 24.96 5.77 -10.72
CA THR A 42 23.62 5.76 -10.14
C THR A 42 22.53 6.02 -11.20
N ALA A 43 22.76 6.96 -12.12
CA ALA A 43 21.83 7.27 -13.19
C ALA A 43 21.65 6.06 -14.14
N GLU A 44 22.75 5.45 -14.56
CA GLU A 44 22.73 4.26 -15.42
C GLU A 44 22.01 3.08 -14.75
N ALA A 45 22.28 2.85 -13.45
CA ALA A 45 21.63 1.78 -12.70
C ALA A 45 20.13 2.04 -12.48
N ARG A 46 19.72 3.31 -12.27
CA ARG A 46 18.31 3.70 -12.17
C ARG A 46 17.55 3.47 -13.48
N GLU A 47 18.12 3.84 -14.62
CA GLU A 47 17.52 3.61 -15.93
C GLU A 47 17.31 2.11 -16.22
N ARG A 48 18.29 1.26 -15.86
CA ARG A 48 18.12 -0.20 -15.97
C ARG A 48 17.01 -0.73 -15.06
N LEU A 49 16.88 -0.19 -13.85
CA LEU A 49 15.84 -0.59 -12.91
C LEU A 49 14.45 -0.14 -13.37
N LEU A 50 14.34 1.10 -13.86
CA LEU A 50 13.12 1.66 -14.44
C LEU A 50 12.71 0.86 -15.68
N GLY A 51 13.65 0.56 -16.57
CA GLY A 51 13.42 -0.32 -17.71
C GLY A 51 12.90 -1.69 -17.29
N ALA A 52 13.33 -2.26 -16.15
CA ALA A 52 12.80 -3.55 -15.69
C ALA A 52 11.46 -3.49 -14.96
N VAL A 53 11.12 -2.34 -14.37
CA VAL A 53 9.82 -2.09 -13.73
C VAL A 53 8.78 -1.70 -14.79
N VAL A 54 9.17 -0.97 -15.83
CA VAL A 54 8.30 -0.37 -16.84
C VAL A 54 8.27 -1.19 -18.14
N ALA A 55 9.39 -1.75 -18.59
CA ALA A 55 9.46 -2.54 -19.81
C ALA A 55 9.23 -4.04 -19.56
N GLY A 56 8.09 -4.51 -20.04
CA GLY A 56 7.80 -5.94 -20.21
C GLY A 56 6.36 -6.29 -19.89
N THR A 57 5.46 -6.08 -20.86
CA THR A 57 4.23 -6.87 -21.08
C THR A 57 3.55 -7.34 -19.78
N GLY A 58 2.82 -6.43 -19.13
CA GLY A 58 1.84 -6.74 -18.08
C GLY A 58 2.37 -7.27 -16.75
N ALA A 59 3.67 -7.50 -16.59
CA ALA A 59 4.24 -8.09 -15.36
C ALA A 59 5.67 -7.63 -15.08
N GLY A 60 5.90 -6.30 -15.11
CA GLY A 60 7.11 -5.69 -14.53
C GLY A 60 7.36 -6.19 -13.10
N LEU A 61 8.62 -6.19 -12.67
CA LEU A 61 8.94 -6.68 -11.33
C LEU A 61 8.29 -5.76 -10.28
N ARG A 62 7.47 -6.34 -9.39
CA ARG A 62 6.89 -5.57 -8.29
C ARG A 62 7.99 -5.16 -7.32
N PRO A 63 7.88 -4.02 -6.61
CA PRO A 63 8.86 -3.62 -5.60
C PRO A 63 9.17 -4.71 -4.56
N ARG A 64 8.16 -5.51 -4.17
CA ARG A 64 8.31 -6.68 -3.29
C ARG A 64 9.18 -7.82 -3.86
N GLU A 65 9.36 -7.85 -5.16
CA GLU A 65 10.25 -8.81 -5.83
C GLU A 65 11.70 -8.28 -5.86
N LEU A 66 11.91 -6.97 -5.75
CA LEU A 66 13.23 -6.32 -5.78
C LEU A 66 13.82 -6.11 -4.39
N PHE A 67 12.98 -5.80 -3.40
CA PHE A 67 13.40 -5.48 -2.04
C PHE A 67 12.75 -6.43 -1.02
N PRO A 68 13.49 -6.85 0.03
CA PRO A 68 12.88 -7.58 1.13
C PRO A 68 11.83 -6.72 1.83
N ARG A 69 10.76 -7.36 2.32
CA ARG A 69 9.60 -6.67 2.90
C ARG A 69 9.97 -5.75 4.06
N GLU A 70 10.91 -6.16 4.90
CA GLU A 70 11.36 -5.37 6.05
C GLU A 70 12.08 -4.08 5.62
N ALA A 71 12.86 -4.11 4.52
CA ALA A 71 13.50 -2.90 3.99
C ALA A 71 12.46 -1.89 3.46
N VAL A 72 11.42 -2.38 2.78
CA VAL A 72 10.31 -1.52 2.32
C VAL A 72 9.54 -0.95 3.51
N ARG A 73 9.33 -1.75 4.56
CA ARG A 73 8.63 -1.33 5.76
C ARG A 73 9.39 -0.24 6.52
N ALA A 74 10.69 -0.46 6.76
CA ALA A 74 11.56 0.53 7.40
C ALA A 74 11.52 1.87 6.64
N LEU A 75 11.65 1.82 5.31
CA LEU A 75 11.57 3.03 4.49
C LEU A 75 10.22 3.76 4.61
N VAL A 76 9.10 3.03 4.67
CA VAL A 76 7.77 3.63 4.87
C VAL A 76 7.66 4.30 6.24
N GLU A 77 8.26 3.71 7.27
CA GLU A 77 8.31 4.26 8.62
C GLU A 77 9.20 5.52 8.67
N ASP A 78 10.39 5.46 8.06
CA ASP A 78 11.36 6.57 8.00
C ASP A 78 10.81 7.79 7.25
N LEU A 79 10.09 7.56 6.14
CA LEU A 79 9.47 8.62 5.36
C LEU A 79 8.17 9.18 6.00
N GLY A 80 7.76 8.64 7.15
CA GLY A 80 6.51 9.02 7.81
C GLY A 80 5.25 8.72 6.99
N LEU A 81 5.38 7.88 5.96
CA LEU A 81 4.27 7.39 5.12
C LEU A 81 3.37 6.40 5.89
N SER A 82 3.77 6.06 7.11
CA SER A 82 3.03 5.24 8.07
C SER A 82 1.86 5.98 8.73
N ARG A 83 1.65 7.28 8.49
CA ARG A 83 0.58 8.06 9.14
C ARG A 83 -0.72 8.19 8.32
N SER A 84 -1.80 7.90 9.05
CA SER A 84 -3.20 8.31 8.88
C SER A 84 -4.02 7.72 7.75
N ARG A 85 -4.44 6.48 7.91
CA ARG A 85 -5.87 6.18 7.76
C ARG A 85 -6.22 5.07 8.73
N ASP A 86 -7.18 5.32 9.62
CA ASP A 86 -7.75 4.24 10.42
C ASP A 86 -8.13 3.12 9.45
N PRO A 87 -7.75 1.86 9.68
CA PRO A 87 -8.22 0.75 8.86
C PRO A 87 -9.75 0.80 8.66
N ALA A 88 -10.51 1.32 9.63
CA ALA A 88 -11.94 1.58 9.49
C ALA A 88 -12.28 2.57 8.35
N ASP A 89 -11.49 3.62 8.14
CA ASP A 89 -11.68 4.65 7.11
C ASP A 89 -11.30 4.17 5.69
N MET A 90 -10.53 3.09 5.60
CA MET A 90 -10.17 2.42 4.33
C MET A 90 -11.17 1.31 3.96
N GLY A 91 -12.20 1.09 4.78
CA GLY A 91 -13.06 -0.10 4.66
C GLY A 91 -12.31 -1.41 4.93
N TYR A 92 -11.12 -1.34 5.56
CA TYR A 92 -10.38 -2.52 5.98
C TYR A 92 -11.13 -3.18 7.12
N ARG A 93 -11.83 -4.27 6.80
CA ARG A 93 -12.26 -5.22 7.82
C ARG A 93 -11.07 -6.08 8.20
N PRO A 94 -10.67 -6.12 9.48
CA PRO A 94 -9.66 -7.06 9.91
C PRO A 94 -10.08 -8.46 9.49
N HIS A 95 -9.27 -9.11 8.64
CA HIS A 95 -9.46 -10.53 8.30
C HIS A 95 -9.39 -11.44 9.54
N ARG A 96 -9.02 -10.87 10.70
CA ARG A 96 -8.88 -11.52 12.01
C ARG A 96 -9.86 -11.00 13.07
N ALA A 97 -11.00 -10.42 12.69
CA ALA A 97 -12.05 -10.15 13.67
C ALA A 97 -12.43 -11.47 14.35
N SER A 98 -12.48 -11.50 15.68
CA SER A 98 -12.89 -12.71 16.41
C SER A 98 -14.33 -13.10 16.02
N ILE A 99 -14.71 -14.37 16.18
CA ILE A 99 -16.09 -14.83 15.88
C ILE A 99 -17.12 -13.95 16.63
N ALA A 100 -16.84 -13.63 17.90
CA ALA A 100 -17.69 -12.77 18.72
C ALA A 100 -17.85 -11.37 18.10
N GLU A 101 -16.76 -10.80 17.60
CA GLU A 101 -16.74 -9.48 16.98
C GLU A 101 -17.52 -9.45 15.65
N ARG A 102 -17.41 -10.51 14.85
CA ARG A 102 -18.23 -10.68 13.63
C ARG A 102 -19.72 -10.79 13.95
N ILE A 103 -20.08 -11.50 15.03
CA ILE A 103 -21.48 -11.62 15.48
C ILE A 103 -22.00 -10.26 15.95
N LEU A 104 -21.21 -9.52 16.73
CA LEU A 104 -21.60 -8.20 17.26
C LEU A 104 -21.83 -7.18 16.14
N LEU A 105 -20.93 -7.15 15.15
CA LEU A 105 -21.06 -6.29 13.97
C LEU A 105 -22.32 -6.62 13.15
N THR A 106 -22.62 -7.91 12.99
CA THR A 106 -23.81 -8.36 12.26
C THR A 106 -25.10 -7.98 12.99
N LYS A 107 -25.14 -8.13 14.32
CA LYS A 107 -26.28 -7.70 15.15
C LYS A 107 -26.51 -6.19 15.07
N ARG A 108 -25.45 -5.39 15.17
CA ARG A 108 -25.53 -3.92 15.09
C ARG A 108 -26.07 -3.45 13.73
N LYS A 109 -25.60 -4.05 12.62
CA LYS A 109 -26.10 -3.72 11.28
C LYS A 109 -27.60 -4.04 11.12
N ARG A 110 -28.04 -5.20 11.63
CA ARG A 110 -29.45 -5.60 11.59
C ARG A 110 -30.34 -4.65 12.39
N GLN A 111 -29.89 -4.24 13.58
CA GLN A 111 -30.63 -3.29 14.42
C GLN A 111 -30.76 -1.91 13.77
N GLN A 112 -29.70 -1.41 13.11
CA GLN A 112 -29.74 -0.16 12.38
C GLN A 112 -30.71 -0.21 11.19
N GLN A 113 -30.74 -1.33 10.45
CA GLN A 113 -31.71 -1.54 9.37
C GLN A 113 -33.14 -1.54 9.91
N THR A 114 -33.44 -2.32 10.95
CA THR A 114 -34.78 -2.35 11.54
C THR A 114 -35.20 -1.02 12.15
N SER A 115 -34.25 -0.22 12.64
CA SER A 115 -34.53 1.10 13.21
C SER A 115 -34.83 2.12 12.12
N GLY A 116 -34.05 2.11 11.03
CA GLY A 116 -34.32 2.94 9.85
C GLY A 116 -35.64 2.58 9.16
N GLU A 117 -35.97 1.29 9.08
CA GLU A 117 -37.22 0.79 8.50
C GLU A 117 -38.45 1.20 9.35
N ARG A 118 -38.32 1.15 10.68
CA ARG A 118 -39.35 1.64 11.61
C ARG A 118 -39.50 3.16 11.62
N GLN A 119 -38.43 3.91 11.38
CA GLN A 119 -38.48 5.37 11.24
C GLN A 119 -39.10 5.78 9.90
N PHE A 120 -38.77 5.08 8.82
CA PHE A 120 -39.37 5.28 7.50
C PHE A 120 -40.88 5.02 7.51
N MET A 121 -41.32 3.91 8.13
CA MET A 121 -42.75 3.58 8.27
C MET A 121 -43.51 4.60 9.14
N ARG A 122 -42.90 5.12 10.21
CA ARG A 122 -43.53 6.19 11.04
C ARG A 122 -43.58 7.54 10.34
N GLY A 123 -42.53 7.91 9.59
CA GLY A 123 -42.50 9.15 8.81
C GLY A 123 -43.52 9.18 7.67
N SER A 124 -43.74 8.06 6.99
CA SER A 124 -44.81 7.93 5.98
C SER A 124 -46.22 8.00 6.57
N SER A 125 -46.46 7.45 7.77
CA SER A 125 -47.76 7.55 8.44
C SER A 125 -48.07 8.98 8.89
N ALA A 126 -47.09 9.70 9.44
CA ALA A 126 -47.26 11.09 9.86
C ALA A 126 -47.47 12.06 8.67
N SER A 127 -47.00 11.68 7.47
CA SER A 127 -47.19 12.47 6.25
C SER A 127 -48.59 12.31 5.64
N LEU A 128 -49.28 11.21 5.93
CA LEU A 128 -50.66 10.97 5.49
C LEU A 128 -51.68 11.70 6.36
N GLU A 129 -51.45 11.79 7.68
CA GLU A 129 -52.37 12.50 8.59
C GLU A 129 -52.32 14.03 8.42
N LEU A 130 -51.25 14.59 7.85
CA LEU A 130 -51.12 16.03 7.59
C LEU A 130 -51.86 16.49 6.30
N TRP A 131 -52.30 15.56 5.46
CA TRP A 131 -53.04 15.83 4.21
C TRP A 131 -54.54 15.54 4.33
N GLU A 132 -55.00 14.99 5.46
CA GLU A 132 -56.43 14.73 5.74
C GLU A 132 -57.06 15.74 6.73
N SER A 133 -56.40 16.89 7.00
CA SER A 133 -56.95 18.03 7.78
C SER A 133 -57.11 19.27 6.90
#